data_AF-A0A4V0I8A9-F1
#
_entry.id   AF-A0A4V0I8A9-F1
#
_cell.length_a   1.000
_cell.length_b   1.000
_cell.length_c   1.000
_cell.angle_alpha   90.00
_cell.angle_beta   90.00
_cell.angle_gamma   90.00
#
_symmetry.space_group_name_H-M   'P 1'
#
loop_
_entity.id
_entity.type
_entity.pdbx_description
1 polymer ?
#
loop_
_entity_poly.entity_id
_entity_poly.type
_entity_poly.pdbx_seq_one_letter_code
_entity_poly.pdbx_strand_id
1 'polypeptide(L)'
;MSTGPDVPPIKEYKSAQYEFSDEHNKQFSALADAMQVVGGLMQLLGLAFVVLCGLSVTSAVQVGGGYGPPIGLGAAALLCLCIGFWTGGAAGSFRKIVETKNEDVWHLMNALGQLHNMYGLLRTIILGSLVLAVVALTLVAVTLAGK
;
A
#
# COMPACT_ATOMS: atom_id res chain seq x y z
N MET A 1 -59.39 -5.59 27.71
CA MET A 1 -58.79 -5.40 26.37
C MET A 1 -57.69 -4.34 26.54
N SER A 2 -56.42 -4.74 26.63
CA SER A 2 -55.30 -3.81 26.84
C SER A 2 -54.73 -3.41 25.48
N THR A 3 -54.94 -2.16 25.08
CA THR A 3 -54.33 -1.57 23.88
C THR A 3 -52.93 -1.07 24.26
N GLY A 4 -51.93 -1.95 24.12
CA GLY A 4 -50.52 -1.55 24.20
C GLY A 4 -50.20 -0.51 23.11
N PRO A 5 -49.19 0.34 23.33
CA PRO A 5 -48.81 1.36 22.35
C PRO A 5 -48.44 0.70 21.01
N ASP A 6 -49.00 1.22 19.92
CA ASP A 6 -48.65 0.86 18.54
C ASP A 6 -47.17 1.22 18.30
N VAL A 7 -46.28 0.27 18.56
CA VAL A 7 -44.88 0.39 18.17
C VAL A 7 -44.85 0.24 16.64
N PRO A 8 -44.39 1.26 15.89
CA PRO A 8 -44.29 1.14 14.44
C PRO A 8 -43.39 -0.07 14.12
N PRO A 9 -43.73 -0.87 13.08
CA PRO A 9 -42.94 -2.04 12.73
C PRO A 9 -41.49 -1.62 12.53
N ILE A 10 -40.58 -2.27 13.26
CA ILE A 10 -39.14 -2.07 13.08
C ILE A 10 -38.88 -2.38 11.61
N LYS A 11 -38.42 -1.39 10.84
CA LYS A 11 -38.00 -1.61 9.45
C LYS A 11 -36.84 -2.59 9.52
N GLU A 12 -37.12 -3.85 9.25
CA GLU A 12 -36.13 -4.88 9.05
C GLU A 12 -35.31 -4.44 7.83
N TYR A 13 -34.17 -3.81 8.07
CA TYR A 13 -33.23 -3.45 7.01
C TYR A 13 -32.76 -4.76 6.41
N LYS A 14 -33.35 -5.17 5.29
CA LYS A 14 -32.94 -6.35 4.55
C LYS A 14 -31.47 -6.16 4.17
N SER A 15 -30.59 -6.95 4.80
CA SER A 15 -29.16 -7.01 4.48
C SER A 15 -28.89 -7.25 2.99
N ALA A 16 -29.82 -7.89 2.28
CA ALA A 16 -29.82 -8.06 0.83
C ALA A 16 -29.74 -6.74 0.01
N GLN A 17 -30.12 -5.59 0.58
CA GLN A 17 -30.06 -4.30 -0.13
C GLN A 17 -28.65 -3.66 -0.09
N TYR A 18 -27.77 -4.15 0.79
CA TYR A 18 -26.38 -3.71 0.93
C TYR A 18 -25.37 -4.81 0.56
N GLU A 19 -25.84 -5.88 -0.09
CA GLU A 19 -25.05 -7.04 -0.47
C GLU A 19 -24.56 -6.89 -1.92
N PHE A 20 -23.29 -7.23 -2.19
CA PHE A 20 -22.78 -7.22 -3.55
C PHE A 20 -23.31 -8.43 -4.34
N SER A 21 -23.71 -8.20 -5.59
CA SER A 21 -24.09 -9.28 -6.50
C SER A 21 -22.92 -10.25 -6.76
N ASP A 22 -23.23 -11.46 -7.22
CA ASP A 22 -22.22 -12.47 -7.54
C ASP A 22 -21.24 -11.99 -8.63
N GLU A 23 -21.67 -11.15 -9.58
CA GLU A 23 -20.77 -10.47 -10.52
C GLU A 23 -19.75 -9.56 -9.82
N HIS A 24 -20.17 -8.77 -8.83
CA HIS A 24 -19.28 -7.88 -8.10
C HIS A 24 -18.27 -8.67 -7.24
N ASN A 25 -18.71 -9.76 -6.62
CA ASN A 25 -17.83 -10.63 -5.83
C ASN A 25 -16.70 -11.25 -6.68
N LYS A 26 -16.99 -11.61 -7.94
CA LYS A 26 -15.95 -12.06 -8.88
C LYS A 26 -14.92 -10.97 -9.18
N GLN A 27 -15.35 -9.71 -9.32
CA GLN A 27 -14.42 -8.61 -9.56
C GLN A 27 -13.53 -8.33 -8.33
N PHE A 28 -14.11 -8.35 -7.13
CA PHE A 28 -13.33 -8.20 -5.89
C PHE A 28 -12.33 -9.34 -5.68
N SER A 29 -12.72 -10.58 -5.98
CA SER A 29 -11.80 -11.72 -5.93
C SER A 29 -10.66 -11.57 -6.94
N ALA A 30 -10.95 -11.21 -8.19
CA ALA A 30 -9.94 -11.01 -9.22
C ALA A 30 -8.97 -9.86 -8.86
N LEU A 31 -9.50 -8.78 -8.28
CA LEU A 31 -8.69 -7.67 -7.77
C LEU A 31 -7.80 -8.12 -6.60
N ALA A 32 -8.35 -8.86 -5.63
CA ALA A 32 -7.60 -9.38 -4.50
C ALA A 32 -6.45 -10.29 -4.96
N ASP A 33 -6.71 -11.21 -5.90
CA ASP A 33 -5.69 -12.11 -6.44
C ASP A 33 -4.59 -11.31 -7.16
N ALA A 34 -4.96 -10.33 -8.00
CA ALA A 34 -3.99 -9.47 -8.68
C ALA A 34 -3.13 -8.67 -7.68
N MET A 35 -3.76 -8.09 -6.66
CA MET A 35 -3.06 -7.33 -5.60
C MET A 35 -2.14 -8.24 -4.78
N GLN A 36 -2.53 -9.48 -4.50
CA GLN A 36 -1.69 -10.43 -3.77
C GLN A 36 -0.45 -10.82 -4.59
N VAL A 37 -0.61 -11.03 -5.91
CA VAL A 37 0.50 -11.29 -6.82
C VAL A 37 1.45 -10.09 -6.88
N VAL A 38 0.92 -8.88 -7.10
CA VAL A 38 1.72 -7.65 -7.16
C VAL A 38 2.44 -7.40 -5.83
N GLY A 39 1.74 -7.57 -4.71
CA GLY A 39 2.31 -7.44 -3.37
C GLY A 39 3.48 -8.39 -3.15
N GLY A 40 3.31 -9.66 -3.51
CA GLY A 40 4.36 -10.68 -3.43
C GLY A 40 5.56 -10.38 -4.34
N LEU A 41 5.32 -9.98 -5.59
CA LEU A 41 6.40 -9.59 -6.52
C LEU A 41 7.18 -8.38 -6.00
N MET A 42 6.48 -7.38 -5.44
CA MET A 42 7.13 -6.19 -4.90
C MET A 42 7.93 -6.51 -3.63
N GLN A 43 7.47 -7.45 -2.80
CA GLN A 43 8.23 -7.97 -1.67
C GLN A 43 9.50 -8.69 -2.12
N LEU A 44 9.41 -9.55 -3.14
CA LEU A 44 10.57 -10.24 -3.71
C LEU A 44 11.59 -9.27 -4.29
N LEU A 45 11.12 -8.26 -5.03
CA LEU A 45 11.98 -7.20 -5.58
C LEU A 45 12.65 -6.40 -4.47
N GLY A 46 11.90 -6.02 -3.43
CA GLY A 46 12.44 -5.35 -2.25
C GLY A 46 13.52 -6.18 -1.56
N LEU A 47 13.30 -7.49 -1.39
CA LEU A 47 14.29 -8.41 -0.83
C LEU A 47 15.57 -8.47 -1.68
N ALA A 48 15.43 -8.51 -3.02
CA ALA A 48 16.57 -8.47 -3.92
C ALA A 48 17.37 -7.16 -3.75
N PHE A 49 16.70 -6.02 -3.62
CA PHE A 49 17.37 -4.75 -3.33
C PHE A 49 18.05 -4.70 -1.96
N VAL A 50 17.52 -5.37 -0.93
CA VAL A 50 18.22 -5.52 0.36
C VAL A 50 19.53 -6.28 0.17
N VAL A 51 19.52 -7.38 -0.58
CA VAL A 51 20.74 -8.16 -0.86
C VAL A 51 21.76 -7.32 -1.64
N LEU A 52 21.32 -6.65 -2.70
CA LEU A 52 22.20 -5.77 -3.50
C LEU A 52 22.74 -4.60 -2.68
N CYS A 53 21.92 -4.02 -1.79
CA CYS A 53 22.35 -2.99 -0.86
C CYS A 53 23.47 -3.53 0.05
N GLY A 54 23.28 -4.70 0.68
CA GLY A 54 24.31 -5.33 1.51
C GLY A 54 25.62 -5.56 0.77
N LEU A 55 25.56 -6.08 -0.47
CA LEU A 55 26.74 -6.25 -1.32
C LEU A 55 27.41 -4.91 -1.63
N SER A 56 26.62 -3.90 -2.00
CA SER A 56 27.15 -2.57 -2.30
C SER A 56 27.81 -1.91 -1.09
N VAL A 57 27.28 -2.09 0.12
CA VAL A 57 27.90 -1.60 1.37
C VAL A 57 29.27 -2.25 1.56
N THR A 58 29.38 -3.56 1.39
CA THR A 58 30.66 -4.26 1.54
C THR A 58 31.70 -3.74 0.55
N SER A 59 31.31 -3.48 -0.71
CA SER A 59 32.20 -2.88 -1.71
C SER A 59 32.61 -1.45 -1.34
N ALA A 60 31.70 -0.62 -0.83
CA ALA A 60 31.99 0.76 -0.46
C ALA A 60 32.96 0.85 0.73
N VAL A 61 32.83 -0.06 1.70
CA VAL A 61 33.76 -0.16 2.84
C VAL A 61 35.16 -0.57 2.38
N GLN A 62 35.26 -1.54 1.45
CA GLN A 62 36.55 -2.00 0.93
C GLN A 62 37.31 -0.90 0.16
N VAL A 63 36.58 -0.06 -0.59
CA VAL A 63 37.17 1.02 -1.40
C VAL A 63 37.30 2.33 -0.59
N GLY A 64 36.81 2.36 0.65
CA GLY A 64 36.87 3.55 1.53
C GLY A 64 35.98 4.71 1.07
N GLY A 65 34.96 4.46 0.26
CA GLY A 65 34.10 5.49 -0.32
C GLY A 65 33.01 4.93 -1.24
N GLY A 66 32.15 5.81 -1.77
CA GLY A 66 31.10 5.40 -2.70
C GLY A 66 29.82 4.87 -2.05
N TYR A 67 29.33 5.54 -1.00
CA TYR A 67 28.08 5.18 -0.31
C TYR A 67 26.79 5.56 -1.06
N GLY A 68 26.90 6.17 -2.24
CA GLY A 68 25.75 6.55 -3.07
C GLY A 68 24.86 5.37 -3.48
N PRO A 69 25.40 4.32 -4.13
CA PRO A 69 24.63 3.15 -4.53
C PRO A 69 23.96 2.41 -3.36
N PRO A 70 24.63 2.15 -2.21
CA PRO A 70 23.98 1.55 -1.04
C PRO A 70 22.78 2.35 -0.53
N ILE A 71 22.89 3.67 -0.44
CA ILE A 71 21.79 4.53 0.02
C ILE A 71 20.61 4.45 -0.94
N GLY A 72 20.87 4.52 -2.26
CA GLY A 72 19.82 4.40 -3.27
C GLY A 72 19.12 3.04 -3.26
N LEU A 73 19.89 1.96 -3.18
CA LEU A 73 19.36 0.59 -3.11
C LEU A 73 18.58 0.34 -1.82
N GLY A 74 19.08 0.85 -0.69
CA GLY A 74 18.37 0.78 0.60
C GLY A 74 17.02 1.51 0.57
N ALA A 75 16.98 2.73 0.00
CA ALA A 75 15.73 3.47 -0.16
C ALA A 75 14.75 2.75 -1.10
N ALA A 76 15.24 2.22 -2.22
CA ALA A 76 14.43 1.46 -3.17
C ALA A 76 13.87 0.16 -2.55
N ALA A 77 14.69 -0.53 -1.76
CA ALA A 77 14.28 -1.73 -1.02
C ALA A 77 13.15 -1.42 -0.04
N LEU A 78 13.32 -0.38 0.78
CA LEU A 78 12.32 0.03 1.76
C LEU A 78 11.00 0.39 1.09
N LEU A 79 11.06 1.15 0.00
CA LEU A 79 9.87 1.55 -0.76
C LEU A 79 9.14 0.34 -1.35
N CYS A 80 9.86 -0.58 -2.01
CA CYS A 80 9.26 -1.79 -2.59
C CYS A 80 8.63 -2.67 -1.51
N LEU A 81 9.32 -2.89 -0.39
CA LEU A 81 8.80 -3.69 0.71
C LEU A 81 7.53 -3.06 1.31
N CYS A 82 7.53 -1.75 1.58
CA CYS A 82 6.37 -1.04 2.11
C CYS A 82 5.15 -1.15 1.17
N ILE A 83 5.35 -0.90 -0.13
CA ILE A 83 4.28 -1.04 -1.13
C ILE A 83 3.78 -2.49 -1.17
N GLY A 84 4.69 -3.47 -1.16
CA GLY A 84 4.33 -4.88 -1.20
C GLY A 84 3.49 -5.32 0.01
N PHE A 85 3.89 -4.94 1.22
CA PHE A 85 3.14 -5.25 2.45
C PHE A 85 1.76 -4.61 2.46
N TRP A 86 1.62 -3.35 2.04
CA TRP A 86 0.31 -2.69 2.00
C TRP A 86 -0.60 -3.21 0.91
N THR A 87 -0.06 -3.48 -0.28
CA THR A 87 -0.83 -4.08 -1.38
C THR A 87 -1.34 -5.46 -0.99
N GLY A 88 -0.50 -6.28 -0.34
CA GLY A 88 -0.90 -7.60 0.17
C GLY A 88 -1.91 -7.52 1.32
N GLY A 89 -1.77 -6.55 2.23
CA GLY A 89 -2.73 -6.32 3.31
C GLY A 89 -4.12 -5.93 2.81
N ALA A 90 -4.18 -5.06 1.79
CA ALA A 90 -5.43 -4.66 1.15
C ALA A 90 -6.08 -5.84 0.39
N ALA A 91 -5.29 -6.69 -0.27
CA ALA A 91 -5.79 -7.92 -0.91
C ALA A 91 -6.52 -8.85 0.08
N GLY A 92 -5.96 -9.03 1.28
CA GLY A 92 -6.60 -9.83 2.33
C GLY A 92 -7.95 -9.26 2.79
N SER A 93 -8.12 -7.93 2.76
CA SER A 93 -9.39 -7.29 3.08
C SER A 93 -10.43 -7.48 1.97
N PHE A 94 -10.04 -7.39 0.70
CA PHE A 94 -10.93 -7.68 -0.44
C PHE A 94 -11.35 -9.14 -0.49
N ARG A 95 -10.46 -10.08 -0.13
CA ARG A 95 -10.81 -11.51 -0.08
C ARG A 95 -11.86 -11.83 0.97
N LYS A 96 -11.84 -11.12 2.11
CA LYS A 96 -12.87 -11.26 3.16
C LYS A 96 -14.26 -10.80 2.69
N ILE A 97 -14.36 -9.79 1.83
CA ILE A 97 -15.65 -9.36 1.24
C ILE A 97 -16.35 -10.53 0.52
N VAL A 98 -15.57 -11.42 -0.11
CA VAL A 98 -16.10 -12.56 -0.86
C VAL A 98 -16.48 -13.73 0.05
N GLU A 99 -15.81 -13.88 1.19
CA GLU A 99 -15.99 -15.01 2.11
C GLU A 99 -17.07 -14.77 3.18
N THR A 100 -17.34 -13.52 3.58
CA THR A 100 -18.34 -13.18 4.61
C THR A 100 -19.55 -12.49 3.99
N LYS A 101 -20.75 -13.05 4.20
CA LYS A 101 -22.04 -12.47 3.77
C LYS A 101 -22.71 -11.75 4.94
N ASN A 102 -23.18 -10.51 4.75
CA ASN A 102 -23.84 -9.56 5.69
C ASN A 102 -23.02 -8.34 6.17
N GLU A 103 -21.74 -8.16 5.79
CA GLU A 103 -20.92 -6.98 6.22
C GLU A 103 -20.11 -6.31 5.08
N ASP A 104 -20.49 -6.54 3.83
CA ASP A 104 -19.67 -6.25 2.64
C ASP A 104 -19.21 -4.78 2.52
N VAL A 105 -20.09 -3.82 2.84
CA VAL A 105 -19.76 -2.37 2.78
C VAL A 105 -18.75 -1.95 3.84
N TRP A 106 -18.79 -2.57 5.02
CA TRP A 106 -17.81 -2.30 6.08
C TRP A 106 -16.41 -2.78 5.67
N HIS A 107 -16.33 -3.99 5.10
CA HIS A 107 -15.08 -4.52 4.55
C HIS A 107 -14.55 -3.70 3.37
N LEU A 108 -15.44 -3.21 2.49
CA LEU A 108 -15.07 -2.31 1.39
C LEU A 108 -14.49 -0.99 1.91
N MET A 109 -15.18 -0.32 2.86
CA MET A 109 -14.68 0.93 3.46
C MET A 109 -13.35 0.73 4.17
N ASN A 110 -13.16 -0.40 4.86
CA ASN A 110 -11.89 -0.72 5.51
C ASN A 110 -10.75 -0.94 4.50
N ALA A 111 -11.02 -1.67 3.40
CA ALA A 111 -10.05 -1.86 2.31
C ALA A 111 -9.70 -0.54 1.61
N LEU A 112 -10.72 0.31 1.34
CA LEU A 112 -10.52 1.64 0.77
C LEU A 112 -9.70 2.55 1.69
N GLY A 113 -9.92 2.45 3.01
CA GLY A 113 -9.13 3.15 4.02
C GLY A 113 -7.65 2.75 3.99
N GLN A 114 -7.36 1.45 3.85
CA GLN A 114 -5.98 0.97 3.66
C GLN A 114 -5.36 1.50 2.37
N LEU A 115 -6.11 1.50 1.28
CA LEU A 115 -5.65 2.01 0.00
C LEU A 115 -5.39 3.53 0.05
N HIS A 116 -6.27 4.30 0.70
CA HIS A 116 -6.10 5.73 0.91
C HIS A 116 -4.82 6.04 1.70
N ASN A 117 -4.53 5.29 2.76
CA ASN A 117 -3.31 5.44 3.54
C ASN A 117 -2.05 5.11 2.72
N MET A 118 -2.12 4.07 1.87
CA MET A 118 -1.04 3.72 0.94
C MET A 118 -0.73 4.89 -0.01
N TYR A 119 -1.75 5.44 -0.67
CA TYR A 119 -1.57 6.60 -1.57
C TYR A 119 -1.11 7.85 -0.81
N GLY A 120 -1.55 8.05 0.43
CA GLY A 120 -1.07 9.11 1.31
C GLY A 120 0.43 9.01 1.57
N LEU A 121 0.94 7.83 1.91
CA LEU A 121 2.38 7.66 2.11
C LEU A 121 3.15 7.74 0.79
N LEU A 122 2.64 7.16 -0.30
CA LEU A 122 3.28 7.28 -1.62
C LEU A 122 3.43 8.76 -2.01
N ARG A 123 2.38 9.56 -1.79
CA ARG A 123 2.40 11.01 -2.01
C ARG A 123 3.46 11.71 -1.17
N THR A 124 3.56 11.39 0.12
CA THR A 124 4.57 12.02 1.01
C THR A 124 5.99 11.61 0.65
N ILE A 125 6.24 10.34 0.32
CA ILE A 125 7.54 9.89 -0.18
C ILE A 125 7.90 10.59 -1.49
N ILE A 126 6.99 10.65 -2.46
CA ILE A 126 7.25 11.28 -3.76
C ILE A 126 7.59 12.76 -3.55
N LEU A 127 6.76 13.50 -2.82
CA LEU A 127 7.02 14.91 -2.53
C LEU A 127 8.34 15.10 -1.78
N GLY A 128 8.60 14.30 -0.75
CA GLY A 128 9.86 14.36 0.01
C GLY A 128 11.08 14.07 -0.88
N SER A 129 11.00 13.04 -1.72
CA SER A 129 12.07 12.67 -2.66
C SER A 129 12.31 13.76 -3.70
N LEU A 130 11.25 14.42 -4.18
CA LEU A 130 11.34 15.51 -5.15
C LEU A 130 12.00 16.75 -4.51
N VAL A 131 11.63 17.08 -3.27
CA VAL A 131 12.27 18.16 -2.51
C VAL A 131 13.76 17.86 -2.30
N LEU A 132 14.10 16.65 -1.86
CA LEU A 132 15.50 16.24 -1.67
C LEU A 132 16.29 16.27 -2.98
N ALA A 133 15.69 15.85 -4.09
CA ALA A 133 16.32 15.89 -5.42
C ALA A 133 16.62 17.34 -5.84
N VAL A 134 15.66 18.25 -5.66
CA VAL A 134 15.86 19.68 -5.95
C VAL A 134 16.99 20.26 -5.09
N VAL A 135 17.01 19.97 -3.78
CA VAL A 135 18.08 20.44 -2.87
C VAL A 135 19.44 19.87 -3.26
N ALA A 136 19.51 18.59 -3.62
CA ALA A 136 20.77 17.98 -4.06
C ALA A 136 21.28 18.63 -5.35
N LEU A 137 20.39 18.86 -6.33
CA LEU A 137 20.75 19.50 -7.60
C LEU A 137 21.22 20.94 -7.40
N THR A 138 20.57 21.73 -6.52
CA THR A 138 21.00 23.11 -6.23
C THR A 138 22.36 23.13 -5.54
N LEU A 139 22.61 22.24 -4.58
CA LEU A 139 23.91 22.12 -3.93
C LEU A 139 25.02 21.76 -4.93
N VAL A 140 24.78 20.77 -5.80
CA VAL A 140 25.74 20.40 -6.85
C VAL A 140 26.01 21.58 -7.78
N ALA A 141 24.97 22.27 -8.25
CA ALA A 141 25.12 23.43 -9.12
C ALA A 141 25.95 24.55 -8.45
N VAL A 142 25.71 24.84 -7.18
CA VAL A 142 26.49 25.83 -6.41
C VAL A 142 27.95 25.42 -6.27
N THR A 143 28.23 24.14 -5.98
CA THR A 143 29.61 23.65 -5.87
C THR A 143 30.38 23.68 -7.19
N LEU A 144 29.68 23.52 -8.32
CA LEU A 144 30.28 23.62 -9.66
C LEU A 144 30.50 25.07 -10.08
N ALA A 145 29.59 25.99 -9.72
CA ALA A 145 29.71 27.41 -10.05
C ALA A 145 30.73 28.16 -9.18
N GLY A 146 31.06 27.64 -7.99
CA GLY A 146 32.08 28.19 -7.09
C GLY A 146 33.51 27.69 -7.35
N LYS A 147 33.71 26.80 -8.32
CA LYS A 147 35.03 26.38 -8.83
C LYS A 147 35.37 27.18 -10.08
#